data_AF-A0AA51GH95-F1
#
_entry.id   AF-A0AA51GH95-F1
#
_cell.length_a   1.000
_cell.length_b   1.000
_cell.length_c   1.000
_cell.angle_alpha   90.00
_cell.angle_beta   90.00
_cell.angle_gamma   90.00
#
_symmetry.space_group_name_H-M   'P 1'
#
loop_
_entity.id
_entity.type
_entity.pdbx_description
1 polymer ?
#
loop_
_entity_poly.entity_id
_entity_poly.type
_entity_poly.pdbx_seq_one_letter_code
_entity_poly.pdbx_strand_id
1 'polypeptide(L)'
;TGFDPYVKAVNEEELEKPTDKRMFVLAASIKAGYTVDRLYELTKIDRWFLEKMKNIIEYYTLLENLGLAKLTPAVLLGAKQFGFSDKQIAGAVKGAMLDIRKQRRESNIHPFVKQIDTVAAEWPATTNYLYLTYNGSTHDIEFP
;
A
#
# COMPACT_ATOMS: atom_id res chain seq x y z
N THR A 1 -7.25 -5.71 -7.31
CA THR A 1 -7.52 -4.33 -6.88
C THR A 1 -7.18 -4.24 -5.41
N GLY A 2 -6.53 -3.16 -4.98
CA GLY A 2 -6.18 -2.94 -3.57
C GLY A 2 -7.15 -1.94 -2.92
N PHE A 3 -6.66 -1.15 -1.97
CA PHE A 3 -7.39 -0.03 -1.39
C PHE A 3 -7.52 1.12 -2.41
N ASP A 4 -8.43 0.96 -3.36
CA ASP A 4 -8.61 1.79 -4.56
C ASP A 4 -9.84 2.70 -4.39
N PRO A 5 -9.67 4.04 -4.45
CA PRO A 5 -10.75 4.99 -4.18
C PRO A 5 -11.77 5.12 -5.33
N TYR A 6 -11.56 4.50 -6.48
CA TYR A 6 -12.43 4.64 -7.65
C TYR A 6 -13.36 3.45 -7.89
N VAL A 7 -13.28 2.41 -7.04
CA VAL A 7 -14.12 1.19 -7.17
C VAL A 7 -15.57 1.46 -6.73
N LYS A 8 -15.77 2.34 -5.76
CA LYS A 8 -17.08 2.72 -5.22
C LYS A 8 -17.17 4.23 -5.06
N ALA A 9 -18.39 4.75 -5.11
CA ALA A 9 -18.66 6.13 -4.71
C ALA A 9 -18.71 6.24 -3.18
N VAL A 10 -18.62 7.47 -2.68
CA VAL A 10 -18.87 7.78 -1.26
C VAL A 10 -20.31 7.43 -0.90
N ASN A 11 -20.49 6.75 0.22
CA ASN A 11 -21.80 6.37 0.75
C ASN A 11 -21.71 6.23 2.28
N GLU A 12 -22.23 7.20 3.03
CA GLU A 12 -22.17 7.18 4.50
C GLU A 12 -22.96 5.99 5.11
N GLU A 13 -24.05 5.55 4.48
CA GLU A 13 -24.82 4.41 4.97
C GLU A 13 -23.97 3.11 4.96
N GLU A 14 -23.17 2.89 3.91
CA GLU A 14 -22.24 1.76 3.84
C GLU A 14 -21.03 1.93 4.77
N LEU A 15 -20.69 3.16 5.16
CA LEU A 15 -19.69 3.40 6.21
C LEU A 15 -20.25 3.05 7.59
N GLU A 16 -21.51 3.36 7.87
CA GLU A 16 -22.16 3.03 9.14
C GLU A 16 -22.51 1.55 9.25
N LYS A 17 -23.13 0.98 8.21
CA LYS A 17 -23.56 -0.42 8.16
C LYS A 17 -22.48 -1.27 7.50
N PRO A 18 -21.78 -2.16 8.24
CA PRO A 18 -20.68 -2.91 7.66
C PRO A 18 -21.10 -3.80 6.48
N THR A 19 -20.47 -3.61 5.33
CA THR A 19 -20.62 -4.45 4.12
C THR A 19 -19.27 -5.01 3.68
N ASP A 20 -19.28 -6.01 2.80
CA ASP A 20 -18.08 -6.54 2.15
C ASP A 20 -17.39 -5.51 1.23
N LYS A 21 -18.09 -4.43 0.87
CA LYS A 21 -17.58 -3.33 0.03
C LYS A 21 -17.17 -2.08 0.81
N ARG A 22 -17.41 -2.04 2.13
CA ARG A 22 -17.11 -0.90 3.01
C ARG A 22 -15.69 -0.36 2.84
N MET A 23 -14.70 -1.23 2.62
CA MET A 23 -13.31 -0.83 2.41
C MET A 23 -13.11 0.06 1.18
N PHE A 24 -13.86 -0.15 0.09
CA PHE A 24 -13.76 0.68 -1.11
C PHE A 24 -14.47 2.02 -0.92
N VAL A 25 -15.60 2.02 -0.21
CA VAL A 25 -16.31 3.26 0.17
C VAL A 25 -15.43 4.10 1.10
N LEU A 26 -14.71 3.46 2.02
CA LEU A 26 -13.76 4.12 2.92
C LEU A 26 -12.61 4.77 2.14
N ALA A 27 -12.00 4.06 1.18
CA ALA A 27 -10.98 4.62 0.29
C ALA A 27 -11.50 5.85 -0.48
N ALA A 28 -12.70 5.75 -1.05
CA ALA A 28 -13.35 6.85 -1.77
C ALA A 28 -13.63 8.05 -0.86
N SER A 29 -14.06 7.81 0.38
CA SER A 29 -14.39 8.86 1.35
C SER A 29 -13.15 9.60 1.85
N ILE A 30 -12.06 8.88 2.10
CA ILE A 30 -10.76 9.49 2.40
C ILE A 30 -10.31 10.36 1.22
N LYS A 31 -10.42 9.83 -0.02
CA LYS A 31 -10.06 10.59 -1.24
C LYS A 31 -10.93 11.83 -1.43
N ALA A 32 -12.20 11.77 -1.02
CA ALA A 32 -13.13 12.89 -1.03
C ALA A 32 -12.89 13.92 0.10
N GLY A 33 -11.89 13.71 0.96
CA GLY A 33 -11.48 14.66 1.99
C GLY A 33 -12.17 14.51 3.34
N TYR A 34 -12.79 13.35 3.62
CA TYR A 34 -13.37 13.09 4.94
C TYR A 34 -12.27 13.06 6.02
N THR A 35 -12.54 13.66 7.17
CA THR A 35 -11.62 13.66 8.30
C THR A 35 -11.59 12.29 8.98
N VAL A 36 -10.47 11.98 9.64
CA VAL A 36 -10.33 10.73 10.41
C VAL A 36 -11.36 10.66 11.53
N ASP A 37 -11.68 11.78 12.19
CA ASP A 37 -12.72 11.83 13.21
C ASP A 37 -14.11 11.51 12.65
N ARG A 38 -14.48 12.08 11.51
CA ARG A 38 -15.76 11.77 10.85
C ARG A 38 -15.84 10.30 10.47
N LEU A 39 -14.76 9.76 9.90
CA LEU A 39 -14.70 8.34 9.53
C LEU A 39 -14.75 7.43 10.77
N TYR A 40 -14.13 7.82 11.88
CA TYR A 40 -14.26 7.10 13.14
C TYR A 40 -15.70 7.12 13.65
N GLU A 41 -16.39 8.26 13.61
CA GLU A 41 -17.79 8.37 14.04
C GLU A 41 -18.70 7.43 13.26
N LEU A 42 -18.55 7.40 11.93
CA LEU A 42 -19.33 6.55 11.03
C LEU A 42 -18.96 5.08 11.20
N THR A 43 -17.66 4.76 11.28
CA THR A 43 -17.21 3.37 11.10
C THR A 43 -16.90 2.62 12.39
N LYS A 44 -16.56 3.35 13.46
CA LYS A 44 -15.92 2.87 14.70
C LYS A 44 -14.58 2.16 14.50
N ILE A 45 -13.97 2.24 13.31
CA ILE A 45 -12.61 1.78 13.07
C ILE A 45 -11.67 2.73 13.82
N ASP A 46 -10.76 2.18 14.62
CA ASP A 46 -9.83 2.99 15.40
C ASP A 46 -9.05 3.97 14.52
N ARG A 47 -8.86 5.19 15.05
CA ARG A 47 -8.21 6.31 14.35
C ARG A 47 -6.82 5.94 13.85
N TRP A 48 -6.09 5.11 14.58
CA TRP A 48 -4.76 4.66 14.17
C TRP A 48 -4.80 3.94 12.82
N PHE A 49 -5.77 3.04 12.60
CA PHE A 49 -5.92 2.35 11.31
C PHE A 49 -6.38 3.31 10.21
N LEU A 50 -7.30 4.23 10.53
CA LEU A 50 -7.78 5.23 9.57
C LEU A 50 -6.65 6.15 9.11
N GLU A 51 -5.74 6.56 10.00
CA GLU A 51 -4.53 7.31 9.62
C GLU A 51 -3.62 6.50 8.68
N LYS A 52 -3.42 5.20 8.93
CA LYS A 52 -2.64 4.36 8.00
C LYS A 52 -3.29 4.26 6.61
N MET A 53 -4.62 4.13 6.57
CA MET A 53 -5.37 4.12 5.31
C MET A 53 -5.30 5.48 4.60
N LYS A 54 -5.34 6.57 5.35
CA LYS A 54 -5.17 7.93 4.83
C LYS A 54 -3.81 8.11 4.17
N ASN A 55 -2.72 7.67 4.82
CA ASN A 55 -1.39 7.70 4.22
C ASN A 55 -1.33 6.99 2.85
N ILE A 56 -2.04 5.88 2.68
CA ILE A 56 -2.12 5.16 1.40
C ILE A 56 -2.80 6.06 0.34
N ILE A 57 -3.92 6.71 0.66
CA ILE A 57 -4.64 7.57 -0.28
C ILE A 57 -3.88 8.87 -0.59
N GLU A 58 -3.18 9.43 0.38
CA GLU A 58 -2.28 10.57 0.16
C GLU A 58 -1.16 10.20 -0.81
N TYR A 59 -0.54 9.03 -0.64
CA TYR A 59 0.48 8.53 -1.57
C TYR A 59 -0.11 8.22 -2.95
N TYR A 60 -1.33 7.69 -3.01
CA TYR A 60 -2.06 7.51 -4.27
C TYR A 60 -2.21 8.85 -5.01
N THR A 61 -2.63 9.89 -4.29
CA THR A 61 -2.80 11.25 -4.84
C THR A 61 -1.47 11.85 -5.31
N LEU A 62 -0.38 11.61 -4.57
CA LEU A 62 0.97 11.99 -4.99
C LEU A 62 1.33 11.35 -6.34
N LEU A 63 1.10 10.04 -6.50
CA LEU A 63 1.39 9.33 -7.75
C LEU A 63 0.59 9.90 -8.92
N GLU A 64 -0.70 10.17 -8.72
CA GLU A 64 -1.56 10.78 -9.75
C GLU A 64 -1.06 12.17 -10.20
N ASN A 65 -0.58 12.97 -9.25
CA ASN A 65 -0.10 14.33 -9.52
C ASN A 65 1.28 14.36 -10.20
N LEU A 66 2.14 13.37 -9.94
CA LEU A 66 3.46 13.27 -10.57
C LEU A 66 3.37 12.84 -12.02
N GLY A 67 2.54 11.82 -12.32
CA GLY A 67 2.53 11.14 -13.61
C GLY A 67 3.81 10.37 -13.91
N LEU A 68 3.84 9.64 -15.04
CA LEU A 68 4.93 8.71 -15.37
C LEU A 68 6.30 9.39 -15.48
N ALA A 69 6.36 10.60 -16.06
CA ALA A 69 7.62 11.28 -16.36
C ALA A 69 8.41 11.73 -15.11
N LYS A 70 7.74 11.85 -13.95
CA LYS A 70 8.36 12.31 -12.70
C LYS A 70 8.46 11.21 -11.64
N LEU A 71 8.23 9.95 -12.01
CA LEU A 71 8.32 8.82 -11.10
C LEU A 71 9.78 8.47 -10.82
N THR A 72 10.33 9.02 -9.74
CA THR A 72 11.71 8.74 -9.31
C THR A 72 11.83 7.38 -8.62
N PRO A 73 13.04 6.76 -8.56
CA PRO A 73 13.25 5.52 -7.82
C PRO A 73 12.84 5.60 -6.34
N ALA A 74 13.05 6.74 -5.69
CA ALA A 74 12.65 6.96 -4.30
C ALA A 74 11.13 6.94 -4.13
N VAL A 75 10.39 7.62 -5.02
CA VAL A 75 8.92 7.60 -5.01
C VAL A 75 8.40 6.19 -5.31
N LEU A 76 9.03 5.50 -6.25
CA LEU A 76 8.68 4.13 -6.61
C LEU A 76 8.89 3.18 -5.43
N LEU A 77 10.04 3.24 -4.75
CA LEU A 77 10.31 2.45 -3.54
C LEU A 77 9.30 2.76 -2.44
N GLY A 78 9.01 4.03 -2.17
CA GLY A 78 8.01 4.42 -1.18
C GLY A 78 6.63 3.84 -1.49
N ALA A 79 6.20 3.87 -2.77
CA ALA A 79 4.95 3.22 -3.18
C ALA A 79 4.95 1.72 -2.86
N LYS A 80 6.06 1.03 -3.13
CA LYS A 80 6.21 -0.40 -2.80
C LYS A 80 6.17 -0.67 -1.29
N GLN A 81 6.77 0.20 -0.49
CA GLN A 81 6.76 0.12 0.97
C GLN A 81 5.38 0.33 1.58
N PHE A 82 4.55 1.18 0.95
CA PHE A 82 3.12 1.32 1.26
C PHE A 82 2.25 0.17 0.71
N GLY A 83 2.83 -0.82 0.04
CA GLY A 83 2.13 -2.00 -0.44
C GLY A 83 1.49 -1.87 -1.83
N PHE A 84 1.81 -0.82 -2.59
CA PHE A 84 1.26 -0.67 -3.94
C PHE A 84 1.80 -1.75 -4.89
N SER A 85 0.90 -2.39 -5.63
CA SER A 85 1.26 -3.25 -6.76
C SER A 85 1.73 -2.43 -7.97
N ASP A 86 2.55 -3.04 -8.84
CA ASP A 86 3.02 -2.39 -10.08
C ASP A 86 1.81 -1.96 -10.95
N LYS A 87 0.69 -2.71 -10.89
CA LYS A 87 -0.57 -2.38 -11.56
C LYS A 87 -1.25 -1.13 -10.99
N GLN A 88 -1.28 -0.96 -9.66
CA GLN A 88 -1.86 0.24 -9.05
C GLN A 88 -1.04 1.48 -9.35
N ILE A 89 0.29 1.38 -9.27
CA ILE A 89 1.19 2.49 -9.63
C ILE A 89 0.96 2.89 -11.08
N ALA A 90 0.94 1.92 -12.00
CA ALA A 90 0.68 2.17 -13.42
C ALA A 90 -0.66 2.88 -13.65
N GLY A 91 -1.73 2.44 -12.97
CA GLY A 91 -3.03 3.10 -13.03
C GLY A 91 -2.99 4.55 -12.55
N ALA A 92 -2.37 4.81 -11.40
CA ALA A 92 -2.26 6.16 -10.84
C ALA A 92 -1.45 7.11 -11.74
N VAL A 93 -0.30 6.66 -12.26
CA VAL A 93 0.58 7.49 -13.10
C VAL A 93 0.21 7.51 -14.59
N LYS A 94 -0.89 6.82 -14.96
CA LYS A 94 -1.37 6.64 -16.34
C LYS A 94 -0.32 6.00 -17.28
N GLY A 95 0.39 5.01 -16.78
CA GLY A 95 1.40 4.22 -17.54
C GLY A 95 1.00 2.77 -17.73
N ALA A 96 1.89 1.96 -18.34
CA ALA A 96 1.71 0.52 -18.45
C ALA A 96 2.39 -0.23 -17.29
N MET A 97 1.74 -1.28 -16.78
CA MET A 97 2.27 -2.10 -15.68
C MET A 97 3.67 -2.68 -15.98
N LEU A 98 3.92 -3.10 -17.22
CA LEU A 98 5.20 -3.67 -17.63
C LEU A 98 6.33 -2.64 -17.59
N ASP A 99 6.04 -1.39 -17.91
CA ASP A 99 7.02 -0.30 -17.85
C ASP A 99 7.39 0.02 -16.40
N ILE A 100 6.40 0.09 -15.50
CA ILE A 100 6.64 0.26 -14.06
C ILE A 100 7.49 -0.90 -13.52
N ARG A 101 7.17 -2.14 -13.91
CA ARG A 101 7.94 -3.32 -13.51
C ARG A 101 9.38 -3.26 -14.01
N LYS A 102 9.59 -2.85 -15.27
CA LYS A 102 10.90 -2.68 -15.89
C LYS A 102 11.71 -1.62 -15.15
N GLN A 103 11.16 -0.42 -15.00
CA GLN A 103 11.79 0.69 -14.27
C GLN A 103 12.16 0.29 -12.83
N ARG A 104 11.25 -0.40 -12.13
CA ARG A 104 11.50 -0.90 -10.77
C ARG A 104 12.71 -1.83 -10.71
N ARG A 105 12.80 -2.78 -11.65
CA ARG A 105 13.91 -3.73 -11.74
C ARG A 105 15.23 -3.04 -12.11
N GLU A 106 15.20 -2.13 -13.09
CA GLU A 106 16.37 -1.33 -13.50
C GLU A 106 16.88 -0.44 -12.36
N SER A 107 15.99 0.00 -11.48
CA SER A 107 16.34 0.76 -10.26
C SER A 107 16.77 -0.12 -9.09
N ASN A 108 16.95 -1.43 -9.29
CA ASN A 108 17.28 -2.42 -8.25
C ASN A 108 16.27 -2.50 -7.09
N ILE A 109 15.01 -2.12 -7.30
CA ILE A 109 13.97 -2.16 -6.27
C ILE A 109 13.30 -3.55 -6.27
N HIS A 110 13.72 -4.40 -5.34
CA HIS A 110 13.20 -5.75 -5.14
C HIS A 110 12.77 -5.94 -3.69
N PRO A 111 11.77 -6.80 -3.42
CA PRO A 111 11.46 -7.16 -2.05
C PRO A 111 12.55 -8.05 -1.47
N PHE A 112 12.72 -7.98 -0.16
CA PHE A 112 13.59 -8.84 0.62
C PHE A 112 12.80 -9.99 1.24
N VAL A 113 13.48 -11.11 1.45
CA VAL A 113 12.93 -12.31 2.09
C VAL A 113 13.25 -12.22 3.57
N LYS A 114 12.22 -12.34 4.41
CA LYS A 114 12.32 -12.27 5.86
C LYS A 114 11.74 -13.51 6.52
N GLN A 115 12.35 -13.92 7.63
CA GLN A 115 11.91 -15.07 8.43
C GLN A 115 10.94 -14.64 9.53
N ILE A 116 10.00 -15.53 9.87
CA ILE A 116 9.16 -15.44 11.05
C ILE A 116 9.79 -16.32 12.12
N ASP A 117 10.48 -15.69 13.07
CA ASP A 117 11.28 -16.33 14.11
C ASP A 117 10.61 -16.39 15.49
N THR A 118 9.46 -15.72 15.65
CA THR A 118 8.69 -15.52 16.91
C THR A 118 9.35 -14.64 17.98
N VAL A 119 10.60 -14.21 17.78
CA VAL A 119 11.42 -13.50 18.77
C VAL A 119 12.05 -12.21 18.24
N ALA A 120 11.61 -11.73 17.07
CA ALA A 120 12.10 -10.50 16.44
C ALA A 120 13.64 -10.48 16.30
N ALA A 121 14.18 -11.58 15.79
CA ALA A 121 15.60 -11.85 15.54
C ALA A 121 16.51 -11.95 16.79
N GLU A 122 15.95 -12.10 17.99
CA GLU A 122 16.76 -12.37 19.20
C GLU A 122 17.58 -13.67 19.07
N TRP A 123 16.97 -14.70 18.48
CA TRP A 123 17.59 -16.01 18.23
C TRP A 123 17.42 -16.40 16.76
N PRO A 124 18.42 -17.07 16.16
CA PRO A 124 18.31 -17.51 14.77
C PRO A 124 17.19 -18.54 14.61
N ALA A 125 16.33 -18.35 13.61
CA ALA A 125 15.27 -19.29 13.30
C ALA A 125 15.85 -20.57 12.66
N THR A 126 15.37 -21.73 13.11
CA THR A 126 15.72 -23.03 12.51
C THR A 126 14.78 -23.43 11.37
N THR A 127 13.71 -22.68 11.13
CA THR A 127 12.70 -22.97 10.11
C THR A 127 12.59 -21.85 9.08
N ASN A 128 12.26 -22.23 7.84
CA ASN A 128 12.05 -21.29 6.73
C ASN A 128 10.57 -20.92 6.58
N TYR A 129 10.00 -20.29 7.62
CA TYR A 129 8.71 -19.63 7.49
C TYR A 129 8.92 -18.19 7.03
N LEU A 130 8.60 -17.91 5.76
CA LEU A 130 9.09 -16.71 5.06
C LEU A 130 7.97 -15.78 4.61
N TYR A 131 8.29 -14.48 4.54
CA TYR A 131 7.49 -13.47 3.86
C TYR A 131 8.37 -12.50 3.04
N LEU A 132 7.73 -11.75 2.15
CA LEU A 132 8.39 -10.74 1.32
C LEU A 132 8.03 -9.34 1.79
N THR A 133 9.02 -8.44 1.84
CA THR A 133 8.81 -7.04 2.21
C THR A 133 9.73 -6.10 1.46
N TYR A 134 9.24 -4.90 1.12
CA TYR A 134 10.08 -3.80 0.64
C TYR A 134 10.66 -2.95 1.78
N ASN A 135 10.27 -3.24 3.03
CA ASN A 135 10.76 -2.59 4.23
C ASN A 135 11.91 -3.41 4.84
N GLY A 136 12.98 -3.59 4.07
CA GLY A 136 14.19 -4.31 4.48
C GLY A 136 15.38 -3.88 3.63
N SER A 137 16.57 -4.33 4.00
CA SER A 137 17.83 -4.04 3.30
C SER A 137 18.65 -5.28 2.96
N THR A 138 18.28 -6.44 3.50
CA THR A 138 18.97 -7.73 3.34
C THR A 138 17.95 -8.87 3.38
N HIS A 139 18.32 -10.02 2.82
CA HIS A 139 17.58 -11.27 2.98
C HIS A 139 18.02 -11.98 4.25
N ASP A 140 17.11 -12.69 4.91
CA ASP A 140 17.44 -13.50 6.10
C ASP A 140 17.95 -14.91 5.73
N ILE A 141 17.96 -15.26 4.44
CA ILE A 141 18.44 -16.54 3.92
C ILE A 141 19.38 -16.33 2.73
N GLU A 142 20.23 -17.32 2.49
CA GLU A 142 21.03 -17.43 1.28
C GLU A 142 20.22 -18.11 0.16
N PHE A 143 20.49 -17.72 -1.09
CA PHE A 143 19.91 -18.33 -2.27
C PHE A 143 20.98 -19.12 -3.02
N PRO A 144 20.64 -20.30 -3.58
CA PRO A 144 21.56 -21.07 -4.41
C PRO A 144 21.91 -20.38 -5.72
#